data_AF-A0A948HZL8-F1
#
_entry.id   AF-A0A948HZL8-F1
#
_cell.length_a   1.000
_cell.length_b   1.000
_cell.length_c   1.000
_cell.angle_alpha   90.00
_cell.angle_beta   90.00
_cell.angle_gamma   90.00
#
_symmetry.space_group_name_H-M   'P 1'
#
loop_
_entity.id
_entity.type
_entity.pdbx_description
1 polymer ?
#
loop_
_entity_poly.entity_id
_entity_poly.type
_entity_poly.pdbx_seq_one_letter_code
_entity_poly.pdbx_strand_id
1 'polypeptide(L)'
;MAEEIAQQNVQQSQDTFTRITTLLIAVSVIGLIVGALMGFFIARYGIITPIQRIVAGLRELANGNLSVAIFGTERKDEIGTIAETMQVFKDNMVRTREMEQEAEEAEKRAEIEKRQAMNNLADQFEENVGTIVGLVSAAATELEAAAQTLNTTLEETNAQASTVAAAANEATTNVETVATACEELAASVREIGQQVTQSSQISGRAVTNAETTKATVEGLVISTQKIGEVVKLINDIAEQTNLLALNA
;
A
#
# COMPACT_ATOMS: atom_id res chain seq x y z
N MET A 1 137.84 -49.23 -41.95
CA MET A 1 136.95 -48.67 -42.99
C MET A 1 135.63 -49.44 -43.11
N ALA A 2 135.61 -50.77 -43.32
CA ALA A 2 134.36 -51.53 -43.40
C ALA A 2 133.57 -51.65 -42.06
N GLU A 3 134.26 -51.83 -40.93
CA GLU A 3 133.62 -51.86 -39.59
C GLU A 3 133.06 -50.49 -39.16
N GLU A 4 133.70 -49.41 -39.57
CA GLU A 4 133.31 -48.03 -39.22
C GLU A 4 132.01 -47.63 -39.93
N ILE A 5 131.85 -48.02 -41.21
CA ILE A 5 130.59 -47.84 -41.97
C ILE A 5 129.47 -48.72 -41.41
N ALA A 6 129.77 -49.95 -40.97
CA ALA A 6 128.78 -50.83 -40.36
C ALA A 6 128.28 -50.29 -39.00
N GLN A 7 129.18 -49.78 -38.15
CA GLN A 7 128.80 -49.12 -36.90
C GLN A 7 128.03 -47.81 -37.14
N GLN A 8 128.41 -47.02 -38.14
CA GLN A 8 127.71 -45.79 -38.51
C GLN A 8 126.29 -46.08 -39.03
N ASN A 9 126.09 -47.12 -39.83
CA ASN A 9 124.77 -47.55 -40.28
C ASN A 9 123.90 -48.12 -39.14
N VAL A 10 124.49 -48.85 -38.19
CA VAL A 10 123.78 -49.34 -36.99
C VAL A 10 123.36 -48.17 -36.10
N GLN A 11 124.25 -47.20 -35.88
CA GLN A 11 123.95 -46.00 -35.10
C GLN A 11 122.86 -45.14 -35.78
N GLN A 12 122.97 -44.95 -37.10
CA GLN A 12 121.98 -44.20 -37.88
C GLN A 12 120.62 -44.91 -37.94
N SER A 13 120.61 -46.25 -37.97
CA SER A 13 119.38 -47.05 -37.88
C SER A 13 118.75 -46.99 -36.49
N GLN A 14 119.56 -46.96 -35.42
CA GLN A 14 119.07 -46.79 -34.05
C GLN A 14 118.49 -45.38 -33.84
N ASP A 15 119.17 -44.34 -34.31
CA ASP A 15 118.68 -42.95 -34.24
C ASP A 15 117.38 -42.76 -35.04
N THR A 16 117.28 -43.39 -36.21
CA THR A 16 116.06 -43.34 -37.04
C THR A 16 114.90 -44.08 -36.36
N PHE A 17 115.16 -45.23 -35.74
CA PHE A 17 114.16 -45.97 -34.97
C PHE A 17 113.66 -45.17 -33.76
N THR A 18 114.57 -44.62 -32.96
CA THR A 18 114.23 -43.79 -31.79
C THR A 18 113.45 -42.55 -32.21
N ARG A 19 113.84 -41.86 -33.30
CA ARG A 19 113.09 -40.69 -33.82
C ARG A 19 111.67 -41.06 -34.27
N ILE A 20 111.47 -42.18 -34.96
CA ILE A 20 110.14 -42.65 -35.39
C ILE A 20 109.28 -43.02 -34.18
N THR A 21 109.83 -43.75 -33.19
CA THR A 21 109.10 -44.09 -31.96
C THR A 21 108.73 -42.86 -31.16
N THR A 22 109.64 -41.89 -30.99
CA THR A 22 109.34 -40.62 -30.31
C THR A 22 108.27 -39.81 -31.04
N LEU A 23 108.30 -39.75 -32.38
CA LEU A 23 107.25 -39.10 -33.18
C LEU A 23 105.88 -39.79 -33.02
N LEU A 24 105.83 -41.12 -33.06
CA LEU A 24 104.59 -41.89 -32.86
C LEU A 24 103.99 -41.69 -31.47
N ILE A 25 104.83 -41.69 -30.43
CA ILE A 25 104.41 -41.40 -29.06
C ILE A 25 103.91 -39.95 -28.95
N ALA A 26 104.64 -39.00 -29.52
CA ALA A 26 104.24 -37.59 -29.51
C ALA A 26 102.89 -37.37 -30.21
N VAL A 27 102.67 -37.97 -31.38
CA VAL A 27 101.38 -37.89 -32.10
C VAL A 27 100.24 -38.56 -31.31
N SER A 28 100.49 -39.72 -30.70
CA SER A 28 99.48 -40.41 -29.87
C SER A 28 99.10 -39.60 -28.64
N VAL A 29 100.08 -38.99 -27.96
CA VAL A 29 99.86 -38.11 -26.81
C VAL A 29 99.11 -36.85 -27.23
N ILE A 30 99.48 -36.21 -28.35
CA ILE A 30 98.76 -35.05 -28.89
C ILE A 30 97.33 -35.44 -29.25
N GLY A 31 97.10 -36.59 -29.89
CA GLY A 31 95.77 -37.08 -30.24
C GLY A 31 94.89 -37.32 -29.00
N LEU A 32 95.45 -37.90 -27.94
CA LEU A 32 94.75 -38.06 -26.66
C LEU A 32 94.43 -36.72 -26.00
N ILE A 33 95.37 -35.77 -26.02
CA ILE A 33 95.15 -34.43 -25.48
C ILE A 33 94.06 -33.71 -26.26
N VAL A 34 94.10 -33.72 -27.59
CA VAL A 34 93.08 -33.09 -28.45
C VAL A 34 91.73 -33.77 -28.28
N GLY A 35 91.67 -35.10 -28.23
CA GLY A 35 90.44 -35.85 -28.00
C GLY A 35 89.84 -35.58 -26.61
N ALA A 36 90.66 -35.54 -25.57
CA ALA A 36 90.22 -35.18 -24.22
C ALA A 36 89.75 -33.72 -24.13
N LEU A 37 90.45 -32.79 -24.79
CA LEU A 37 90.04 -31.39 -24.86
C LEU A 37 88.72 -31.23 -25.64
N MET A 38 88.59 -31.82 -26.83
CA MET A 38 87.35 -31.80 -27.60
C MET A 38 86.19 -32.45 -26.83
N GLY A 39 86.41 -33.62 -26.22
CA GLY A 39 85.42 -34.30 -25.40
C GLY A 39 85.01 -33.47 -24.19
N PHE A 40 85.97 -32.85 -23.51
CA PHE A 40 85.70 -31.92 -22.41
C PHE A 40 84.91 -30.69 -22.88
N PHE A 41 85.28 -30.09 -24.01
CA PHE A 41 84.57 -28.94 -24.58
C PHE A 41 83.14 -29.29 -24.98
N ILE A 42 82.91 -30.41 -25.68
CA ILE A 42 81.58 -30.85 -26.10
C ILE A 42 80.73 -31.24 -24.88
N ALA A 43 81.26 -31.99 -23.92
CA ALA A 43 80.53 -32.35 -22.71
C ALA A 43 80.18 -31.11 -21.89
N ARG A 44 81.15 -30.21 -21.67
CA ARG A 44 80.98 -29.01 -20.84
C ARG A 44 80.04 -28.00 -21.50
N TYR A 45 80.28 -27.62 -22.75
CA TYR A 45 79.54 -26.55 -23.43
C TYR A 45 78.35 -27.05 -24.24
N GLY A 46 78.39 -28.28 -24.74
CA GLY A 46 77.32 -28.88 -25.55
C GLY A 46 76.18 -29.47 -24.74
N ILE A 47 76.48 -30.12 -23.59
CA ILE A 47 75.48 -30.91 -22.84
C ILE A 47 75.29 -30.39 -21.41
N ILE A 48 76.36 -30.36 -20.60
CA ILE A 48 76.27 -30.10 -19.15
C ILE A 48 75.76 -28.68 -18.87
N THR A 49 76.36 -27.66 -19.50
CA THR A 49 75.97 -26.26 -19.24
C THR A 49 74.53 -25.96 -19.70
N PRO A 50 74.09 -26.37 -20.91
CA PRO A 50 72.69 -26.17 -21.32
C PRO A 50 71.68 -26.89 -20.44
N ILE A 51 71.93 -28.15 -20.04
CA ILE A 51 71.04 -28.88 -19.12
C ILE A 51 70.94 -28.16 -17.77
N GLN A 52 72.05 -27.69 -17.21
CA GLN A 52 72.04 -26.94 -15.96
C GLN A 52 71.20 -25.65 -16.07
N ARG A 53 71.22 -24.96 -17.21
CA ARG A 53 70.40 -23.76 -17.45
C ARG A 53 68.92 -24.06 -17.59
N ILE A 54 68.55 -25.15 -18.27
CA ILE A 54 67.15 -25.59 -18.37
C ILE A 54 66.62 -25.98 -16.99
N VAL A 55 67.38 -26.76 -16.21
CA VAL A 55 67.00 -27.14 -14.84
C VAL A 55 66.87 -25.92 -13.93
N ALA A 56 67.77 -24.94 -14.06
CA ALA A 56 67.67 -23.68 -13.31
C ALA A 56 66.40 -22.91 -13.69
N GLY A 57 66.10 -22.76 -14.97
CA GLY A 57 64.86 -22.11 -15.40
C GLY A 57 63.61 -22.86 -14.94
N LEU A 58 63.65 -24.20 -14.87
CA LEU A 58 62.50 -25.00 -14.43
C LEU A 58 62.26 -24.82 -12.93
N ARG A 59 63.34 -24.69 -12.14
CA ARG A 59 63.23 -24.31 -10.73
C ARG A 59 62.65 -22.91 -10.57
N GLU A 60 63.05 -21.96 -11.39
CA GLU A 60 62.46 -20.61 -11.39
C GLU A 60 60.95 -20.65 -11.70
N LEU A 61 60.53 -21.36 -12.75
CA LEU A 61 59.11 -21.55 -13.05
C LEU A 61 58.35 -22.25 -11.92
N ALA A 62 58.93 -23.30 -11.33
CA ALA A 62 58.34 -24.01 -10.20
C ALA A 62 58.21 -23.13 -8.94
N ASN A 63 59.11 -22.16 -8.77
CA ASN A 63 59.02 -21.14 -7.72
C ASN A 63 58.06 -19.99 -8.06
N GLY A 64 57.36 -20.05 -9.21
CA GLY A 64 56.40 -19.05 -9.64
C GLY A 64 57.01 -17.83 -10.35
N ASN A 65 58.30 -17.86 -10.68
CA ASN A 65 58.95 -16.80 -11.44
C ASN A 65 58.72 -16.97 -12.95
N LEU A 66 57.64 -16.39 -13.45
CA LEU A 66 57.27 -16.42 -14.86
C LEU A 66 58.05 -15.42 -15.73
N SER A 67 58.93 -14.60 -15.14
CA SER A 67 59.74 -13.63 -15.88
C SER A 67 61.04 -14.24 -16.43
N VAL A 68 61.36 -15.48 -16.06
CA VAL A 68 62.59 -16.15 -16.51
C VAL A 68 62.58 -16.38 -18.03
N ALA A 69 63.68 -16.03 -18.69
CA ALA A 69 63.86 -16.31 -20.13
C ALA A 69 64.35 -17.75 -20.33
N ILE A 70 63.66 -18.52 -21.16
CA ILE A 70 64.03 -19.93 -21.43
C ILE A 70 65.21 -19.96 -22.38
N PHE A 71 66.32 -20.54 -21.92
CA PHE A 71 67.56 -20.63 -22.69
C PHE A 71 67.48 -21.76 -23.73
N GLY A 72 67.91 -21.48 -24.97
CA GLY A 72 68.20 -22.52 -25.97
C GLY A 72 67.03 -22.94 -26.86
N THR A 73 65.94 -22.17 -26.91
CA THR A 73 64.78 -22.43 -27.77
C THR A 73 65.10 -22.41 -29.28
N GLU A 74 66.19 -21.74 -29.69
CA GLU A 74 66.64 -21.73 -31.10
C GLU A 74 67.52 -22.92 -31.49
N ARG A 75 67.84 -23.82 -30.54
CA ARG A 75 68.68 -24.99 -30.82
C ARG A 75 67.90 -26.02 -31.62
N LYS A 76 68.60 -26.75 -32.49
CA LYS A 76 68.04 -27.80 -33.36
C LYS A 76 68.32 -29.22 -32.87
N ASP A 77 68.71 -29.36 -31.61
CA ASP A 77 68.97 -30.64 -30.94
C ASP A 77 67.89 -30.92 -29.89
N GLU A 78 67.99 -32.07 -29.21
CA GLU A 78 67.03 -32.51 -28.19
C GLU A 78 66.93 -31.52 -27.02
N ILE A 79 68.02 -30.78 -26.74
CA ILE A 79 68.03 -29.72 -25.74
C ILE A 79 67.12 -28.56 -26.16
N GLY A 80 67.11 -28.23 -27.46
CA GLY A 80 66.17 -27.28 -28.05
C GLY A 80 64.71 -27.71 -27.90
N THR A 81 64.39 -28.97 -28.18
CA THR A 81 63.03 -29.52 -28.00
C THR A 81 62.54 -29.42 -26.55
N ILE A 82 63.42 -29.70 -25.58
CA ILE A 82 63.09 -29.55 -24.16
C ILE A 82 62.85 -28.07 -23.81
N ALA A 83 63.69 -27.17 -24.32
CA ALA A 83 63.52 -25.73 -24.11
C ALA A 83 62.20 -25.21 -24.72
N GLU A 84 61.81 -25.66 -25.91
CA GLU A 84 60.53 -25.31 -26.54
C GLU A 84 59.33 -25.80 -25.72
N THR A 85 59.38 -27.06 -25.26
CA THR A 85 58.33 -27.62 -24.41
C THR A 85 58.19 -26.82 -23.11
N MET A 86 59.31 -26.45 -22.51
CA MET A 86 59.37 -25.62 -21.32
C MET A 86 58.81 -24.21 -21.55
N GLN A 87 59.01 -23.63 -22.73
CA GLN A 87 58.41 -22.35 -23.12
C GLN A 87 56.88 -22.45 -23.15
N VAL A 88 56.32 -23.51 -23.75
CA VAL A 88 54.86 -23.75 -23.73
C VAL A 88 54.33 -23.88 -22.30
N PHE A 89 55.05 -24.57 -21.41
CA PHE A 89 54.68 -24.64 -19.99
C PHE A 89 54.67 -23.26 -19.34
N LYS A 90 55.69 -22.43 -19.57
CA LYS A 90 55.73 -21.05 -19.08
C LYS A 90 54.54 -20.25 -19.58
N ASP A 91 54.25 -20.30 -20.88
CA ASP A 91 53.16 -19.52 -21.49
C ASP A 91 51.79 -19.93 -20.94
N ASN A 92 51.58 -21.23 -20.71
CA ASN A 92 50.37 -21.71 -20.04
C ASN A 92 50.28 -21.21 -18.59
N MET A 93 51.37 -21.18 -17.84
CA MET A 93 51.37 -20.64 -16.48
C MET A 93 51.08 -19.13 -16.44
N VAL A 94 51.60 -18.37 -17.40
CA VAL A 94 51.30 -16.93 -17.54
C VAL A 94 49.81 -16.74 -17.81
N ARG A 95 49.26 -17.46 -18.80
CA ARG A 95 47.85 -17.40 -19.15
C ARG A 95 46.93 -17.80 -17.99
N THR A 96 47.27 -18.85 -17.25
CA THR A 96 46.50 -19.25 -16.05
C THR A 96 46.49 -18.14 -15.02
N ARG A 97 47.64 -17.51 -14.75
CA ARG A 97 47.74 -16.41 -13.79
C ARG A 97 46.93 -15.17 -14.23
N GLU A 98 46.94 -14.85 -15.52
CA GLU A 98 46.11 -13.77 -16.07
C GLU A 98 44.61 -14.09 -15.92
N MET A 99 44.19 -15.31 -16.26
CA MET A 99 42.80 -15.74 -16.08
C MET A 99 42.35 -15.73 -14.62
N GLU A 100 43.23 -16.11 -13.68
CA GLU A 100 42.95 -16.04 -12.24
C GLU A 100 42.74 -14.59 -11.77
N GLN A 101 43.56 -13.66 -12.26
CA GLN A 101 43.41 -12.22 -11.94
C GLN A 101 42.12 -11.65 -12.52
N GLU A 102 41.81 -11.95 -13.78
CA GLU A 102 40.55 -11.52 -14.41
C GLU A 102 39.33 -12.09 -13.67
N ALA A 103 39.38 -13.35 -13.25
CA ALA A 103 38.31 -13.99 -12.47
C ALA A 103 38.13 -13.34 -11.10
N GLU A 104 39.23 -13.03 -10.39
CA GLU A 104 39.18 -12.34 -9.09
C GLU A 104 38.62 -10.92 -9.22
N GLU A 105 38.99 -10.19 -10.27
CA GLU A 105 38.44 -8.85 -10.55
C GLU A 105 36.95 -8.91 -10.91
N ALA A 106 36.55 -9.89 -11.74
CA ALA A 106 35.16 -10.11 -12.10
C ALA A 106 34.30 -10.49 -10.88
N GLU A 107 34.81 -11.33 -9.98
CA GLU A 107 34.12 -11.70 -8.74
C GLU A 107 33.93 -10.50 -7.82
N LYS A 108 34.99 -9.70 -7.59
CA LYS A 108 34.89 -8.47 -6.80
C LYS A 108 33.89 -7.49 -7.39
N ARG A 109 33.88 -7.34 -8.72
CA ARG A 109 32.92 -6.47 -9.41
C ARG A 109 31.49 -6.97 -9.25
N ALA A 110 31.26 -8.27 -9.43
CA ALA A 110 29.95 -8.88 -9.24
C ALA A 110 29.45 -8.75 -7.80
N GLU A 111 30.34 -8.87 -6.80
CA GLU A 111 29.98 -8.66 -5.40
C GLU A 111 29.57 -7.20 -5.12
N ILE A 112 30.31 -6.22 -5.66
CA ILE A 112 29.98 -4.79 -5.55
C ILE A 112 28.64 -4.51 -6.21
N GLU A 113 28.43 -4.98 -7.45
CA GLU A 113 27.18 -4.78 -8.20
C GLU A 113 25.99 -5.43 -7.47
N LYS A 114 26.15 -6.65 -6.94
CA LYS A 114 25.14 -7.32 -6.12
C LYS A 114 24.80 -6.52 -4.87
N ARG A 115 25.81 -5.99 -4.17
CA ARG A 115 25.62 -5.19 -2.96
C ARG A 115 24.90 -3.88 -3.26
N GLN A 116 25.27 -3.20 -4.36
CA GLN A 116 24.60 -1.98 -4.81
C GLN A 116 23.14 -2.27 -5.19
N ALA A 117 22.88 -3.34 -5.93
CA ALA A 117 21.51 -3.74 -6.29
C ALA A 117 20.66 -4.04 -5.04
N MET A 118 21.23 -4.72 -4.04
CA MET A 118 20.55 -5.00 -2.78
C MET A 118 20.23 -3.72 -2.00
N ASN A 119 21.17 -2.79 -1.91
CA ASN A 119 20.93 -1.49 -1.25
C ASN A 119 19.85 -0.70 -1.98
N ASN A 120 19.91 -0.60 -3.32
CA ASN A 120 18.90 0.10 -4.10
C ASN A 120 17.50 -0.52 -3.93
N LEU A 121 17.43 -1.85 -3.80
CA LEU A 121 16.17 -2.55 -3.54
C LEU A 121 15.65 -2.26 -2.13
N ALA A 122 16.55 -2.22 -1.13
CA ALA A 122 16.20 -1.86 0.24
C ALA A 122 15.70 -0.41 0.34
N ASP A 123 16.38 0.53 -0.32
CA ASP A 123 16.00 1.95 -0.34
C ASP A 123 14.61 2.15 -0.98
N GLN A 124 14.37 1.50 -2.12
CA GLN A 124 13.06 1.53 -2.78
C GLN A 124 11.97 0.86 -1.93
N PHE A 125 12.30 -0.23 -1.24
CA PHE A 125 11.36 -0.87 -0.33
C PHE A 125 11.00 0.04 0.84
N GLU A 126 11.99 0.69 1.45
CA GLU A 126 11.79 1.65 2.55
C GLU A 126 10.94 2.84 2.11
N GLU A 127 11.21 3.43 0.94
CA GLU A 127 10.42 4.53 0.39
C GLU A 127 8.96 4.14 0.13
N ASN A 128 8.74 2.98 -0.50
CA ASN A 128 7.40 2.46 -0.79
C ASN A 128 6.62 2.16 0.49
N VAL A 129 7.25 1.49 1.46
CA VAL A 129 6.62 1.20 2.76
C VAL A 129 6.34 2.48 3.53
N GLY A 130 7.27 3.44 3.54
CA GLY A 130 7.09 4.74 4.18
C GLY A 130 5.89 5.49 3.60
N THR A 131 5.75 5.48 2.27
CA THR A 131 4.61 6.09 1.57
C THR A 131 3.28 5.41 1.95
N ILE A 132 3.24 4.07 1.96
CA ILE A 132 2.04 3.32 2.35
C ILE A 132 1.66 3.60 3.80
N VAL A 133 2.62 3.58 4.73
CA VAL A 133 2.38 3.89 6.14
C VAL A 133 1.87 5.32 6.30
N GLY A 134 2.43 6.28 5.57
CA GLY A 134 1.95 7.66 5.53
C GLY A 134 0.50 7.77 5.05
N LEU A 135 0.14 7.08 3.97
CA LEU A 135 -1.24 7.04 3.46
C LEU A 135 -2.21 6.41 4.45
N VAL A 136 -1.84 5.29 5.07
CA VAL A 136 -2.68 4.62 6.08
C VAL A 136 -2.86 5.50 7.31
N SER A 137 -1.80 6.18 7.77
CA SER A 137 -1.89 7.11 8.90
C SER A 137 -2.81 8.28 8.60
N ALA A 138 -2.71 8.88 7.40
CA ALA A 138 -3.59 9.98 6.99
C ALA A 138 -5.07 9.52 6.93
N ALA A 139 -5.33 8.35 6.33
CA ALA A 139 -6.67 7.78 6.27
C ALA A 139 -7.24 7.46 7.66
N ALA A 140 -6.41 7.00 8.61
CA ALA A 140 -6.84 6.76 9.98
C ALA A 140 -7.21 8.07 10.70
N THR A 141 -6.44 9.14 10.52
CA THR A 141 -6.76 10.47 11.06
C THR A 141 -8.04 11.05 10.46
N GLU A 142 -8.27 10.88 9.15
CA GLU A 142 -9.53 11.30 8.52
C GLU A 142 -10.73 10.51 9.06
N LEU A 143 -10.58 9.20 9.27
CA LEU A 143 -11.62 8.36 9.85
C LEU A 143 -11.93 8.76 11.30
N GLU A 144 -10.91 9.05 12.10
CA GLU A 144 -11.07 9.55 13.46
C GLU A 144 -11.83 10.87 13.49
N ALA A 145 -11.48 11.82 12.62
CA ALA A 145 -12.19 13.09 12.49
C ALA A 145 -13.66 12.88 12.08
N ALA A 146 -13.91 12.02 11.09
CA ALA A 146 -15.26 11.69 10.64
C ALA A 146 -16.10 11.02 11.76
N ALA A 147 -15.50 10.13 12.55
CA ALA A 147 -16.15 9.50 13.69
C ALA A 147 -16.49 10.51 14.79
N GLN A 148 -15.61 11.48 15.06
CA GLN A 148 -15.86 12.56 16.02
C GLN A 148 -17.03 13.43 15.56
N THR A 149 -17.07 13.83 14.29
CA THR A 149 -18.18 14.59 13.71
C THR A 149 -19.50 13.80 13.77
N LEU A 150 -19.45 12.50 13.51
CA LEU A 150 -20.62 11.63 13.61
C LEU A 150 -21.16 11.60 15.05
N ASN A 151 -20.29 11.48 16.05
CA ASN A 151 -20.69 11.51 17.47
C ASN A 151 -21.37 12.84 17.82
N THR A 152 -20.79 13.98 17.44
CA THR A 152 -21.42 15.30 17.68
C THR A 152 -22.78 15.39 16.99
N THR A 153 -22.89 14.93 15.74
CA THR A 153 -24.17 14.93 15.00
C THR A 153 -25.22 14.04 15.68
N LEU A 154 -24.81 12.90 16.23
CA LEU A 154 -25.70 12.00 16.96
C LEU A 154 -26.17 12.61 18.30
N GLU A 155 -25.29 13.32 19.02
CA GLU A 155 -25.67 14.06 20.23
C GLU A 155 -26.71 15.14 19.92
N GLU A 156 -26.49 15.93 18.87
CA GLU A 156 -27.44 16.94 18.39
C GLU A 156 -28.78 16.32 17.98
N THR A 157 -28.72 15.21 17.23
CA THR A 157 -29.92 14.49 16.78
C THR A 157 -30.74 13.97 17.98
N ASN A 158 -30.07 13.44 19.01
CA ASN A 158 -30.73 12.99 20.23
C ASN A 158 -31.37 14.14 21.01
N ALA A 159 -30.67 15.27 21.13
CA ALA A 159 -31.22 16.48 21.75
C ALA A 159 -32.48 16.96 21.01
N GLN A 160 -32.41 17.03 19.68
CA GLN A 160 -33.54 17.43 18.84
C GLN A 160 -34.73 16.45 18.96
N ALA A 161 -34.46 15.15 18.98
CA ALA A 161 -35.49 14.13 19.18
C ALA A 161 -36.20 14.29 20.53
N SER A 162 -35.45 14.62 21.60
CA SER A 162 -36.03 14.92 22.91
C SER A 162 -36.93 16.16 22.89
N THR A 163 -36.50 17.24 22.22
CA THR A 163 -37.32 18.44 22.03
C THR A 163 -38.62 18.15 21.27
N VAL A 164 -38.54 17.37 20.18
CA VAL A 164 -39.71 16.97 19.39
C VAL A 164 -40.66 16.11 20.23
N ALA A 165 -40.15 15.16 21.01
CA ALA A 165 -40.97 14.34 21.89
C ALA A 165 -41.70 15.20 22.95
N ALA A 166 -41.02 16.18 23.53
CA ALA A 166 -41.64 17.12 24.47
C ALA A 166 -42.76 17.94 23.81
N ALA A 167 -42.52 18.50 22.62
CA ALA A 167 -43.52 19.25 21.87
C ALA A 167 -44.73 18.39 21.47
N ALA A 168 -44.51 17.12 21.11
CA ALA A 168 -45.59 16.18 20.80
C ALA A 168 -46.46 15.85 22.02
N ASN A 169 -45.85 15.71 23.21
CA ASN A 169 -46.59 15.53 24.46
C ASN A 169 -47.44 16.76 24.78
N GLU A 170 -46.89 17.97 24.65
CA GLU A 170 -47.62 19.21 24.87
C GLU A 170 -48.81 19.35 23.89
N ALA A 171 -48.58 19.05 22.61
CA ALA A 171 -49.64 19.06 21.60
C ALA A 171 -50.77 18.08 21.94
N THR A 172 -50.43 16.89 22.46
CA THR A 172 -51.42 15.88 22.87
C THR A 172 -52.28 16.40 24.02
N THR A 173 -51.67 16.98 25.06
CA THR A 173 -52.40 17.61 26.18
C THR A 173 -53.31 18.74 25.71
N ASN A 174 -52.85 19.55 24.75
CA ASN A 174 -53.67 20.63 24.19
C ASN A 174 -54.89 20.07 23.43
N VAL A 175 -54.71 18.99 22.66
CA VAL A 175 -55.81 18.32 21.94
C VAL A 175 -56.83 17.71 22.93
N GLU A 176 -56.38 17.09 24.02
CA GLU A 176 -57.26 16.58 25.09
C GLU A 176 -58.07 17.70 25.76
N THR A 177 -57.44 18.86 25.98
CA THR A 177 -58.11 20.05 26.53
C THR A 177 -59.19 20.56 25.57
N VAL A 178 -58.88 20.64 24.27
CA VAL A 178 -59.85 21.03 23.23
C VAL A 178 -61.00 20.02 23.15
N ALA A 179 -60.72 18.73 23.23
CA ALA A 179 -61.75 17.69 23.24
C ALA A 179 -62.73 17.87 24.42
N THR A 180 -62.20 18.08 25.63
CA THR A 180 -63.00 18.39 26.82
C THR A 180 -63.85 19.66 26.61
N ALA A 181 -63.28 20.73 26.05
CA ALA A 181 -64.03 21.96 25.77
C ALA A 181 -65.14 21.75 24.73
N CYS A 182 -64.92 20.90 23.73
CA CYS A 182 -65.95 20.51 22.76
C CYS A 182 -67.08 19.69 23.41
N GLU A 183 -66.77 18.80 24.36
CA GLU A 183 -67.80 18.04 25.11
C GLU A 183 -68.66 18.97 25.97
N GLU A 184 -68.05 19.93 26.68
CA GLU A 184 -68.74 20.97 27.45
C GLU A 184 -69.63 21.86 26.55
N LEU A 185 -69.11 22.29 25.40
CA LEU A 185 -69.90 23.04 24.41
C LEU A 185 -71.09 22.22 23.89
N ALA A 186 -70.91 20.93 23.62
CA ALA A 186 -72.00 20.06 23.18
C ALA A 186 -73.05 19.83 24.27
N ALA A 187 -72.67 19.83 25.55
CA ALA A 187 -73.61 19.83 26.67
C ALA A 187 -74.37 21.16 26.75
N SER A 188 -73.68 22.30 26.67
CA SER A 188 -74.29 23.63 26.70
C SER A 188 -75.30 23.85 25.57
N VAL A 189 -74.97 23.42 24.34
CA VAL A 189 -75.89 23.51 23.18
C VAL A 189 -77.15 22.66 23.40
N ARG A 190 -77.03 21.47 24.00
CA ARG A 190 -78.19 20.62 24.33
C ARG A 190 -79.10 21.30 25.35
N GLU A 191 -78.53 21.93 26.38
CA GLU A 191 -79.29 22.64 27.40
C GLU A 191 -79.97 23.90 26.84
N ILE A 192 -79.28 24.69 26.02
CA ILE A 192 -79.89 25.82 25.30
C ILE A 192 -81.06 25.32 24.43
N GLY A 193 -80.89 24.21 23.72
CA GLY A 193 -81.98 23.60 22.93
C GLY A 193 -83.21 23.24 23.77
N GLN A 194 -83.01 22.71 24.98
CA GLN A 194 -84.09 22.43 25.93
C GLN A 194 -84.77 23.72 26.43
N GLN A 195 -83.99 24.74 26.81
CA GLN A 195 -84.52 26.04 27.26
C GLN A 195 -85.31 26.77 26.17
N VAL A 196 -84.85 26.70 24.92
CA VAL A 196 -85.56 27.27 23.76
C VAL A 196 -86.89 26.56 23.54
N THR A 197 -86.90 25.23 23.61
CA THR A 197 -88.14 24.43 23.49
C THR A 197 -89.14 24.79 24.58
N GLN A 198 -88.69 24.91 25.83
CA GLN A 198 -89.52 25.33 26.96
C GLN A 198 -90.07 26.75 26.79
N SER A 199 -89.25 27.70 26.34
CA SER A 199 -89.69 29.07 26.06
C SER A 199 -90.75 29.13 24.95
N SER A 200 -90.60 28.30 23.91
CA SER A 200 -91.60 28.17 22.86
C SER A 200 -92.94 27.61 23.40
N GLN A 201 -92.89 26.61 24.29
CA GLN A 201 -94.09 26.07 24.94
C GLN A 201 -94.80 27.09 25.84
N ILE A 202 -94.04 27.87 26.62
CA ILE A 202 -94.58 28.94 27.47
C ILE A 202 -95.23 30.02 26.60
N SER A 203 -94.56 30.44 25.53
CA SER A 203 -95.09 31.43 24.58
C SER A 203 -96.37 30.93 23.92
N GLY A 204 -96.41 29.67 23.48
CA GLY A 204 -97.62 29.04 22.94
C GLY A 204 -98.79 29.04 23.94
N ARG A 205 -98.52 28.65 25.20
CA ARG A 205 -99.52 28.74 26.28
C ARG A 205 -100.01 30.17 26.52
N ALA A 206 -99.12 31.16 26.48
CA ALA A 206 -99.49 32.56 26.66
C ALA A 206 -100.43 33.05 25.55
N VAL A 207 -100.21 32.62 24.30
CA VAL A 207 -101.11 32.89 23.18
C VAL A 207 -102.49 32.28 23.42
N THR A 208 -102.57 30.99 23.79
CA THR A 208 -103.84 30.33 24.11
C THR A 208 -104.59 31.00 25.27
N ASN A 209 -103.87 31.43 26.31
CA ASN A 209 -104.46 32.17 27.42
C ASN A 209 -105.02 33.52 26.95
N ALA A 210 -104.29 34.26 26.11
CA ALA A 210 -104.76 35.53 25.54
C ALA A 210 -106.01 35.35 24.67
N GLU A 211 -106.08 34.28 23.87
CA GLU A 211 -107.27 33.91 23.09
C GLU A 211 -108.48 33.62 24.01
N THR A 212 -108.25 32.89 25.11
CA THR A 212 -109.30 32.60 26.10
C THR A 212 -109.80 33.87 26.78
N THR A 213 -108.89 34.77 27.18
CA THR A 213 -109.24 36.08 27.74
C THR A 213 -110.02 36.91 26.73
N LYS A 214 -109.60 36.95 25.46
CA LYS A 214 -110.33 37.64 24.39
C LYS A 214 -111.77 37.12 24.26
N ALA A 215 -111.96 35.80 24.20
CA ALA A 215 -113.29 35.19 24.13
C ALA A 215 -114.16 35.55 25.36
N THR A 216 -113.55 35.61 26.54
CA THR A 216 -114.24 36.01 27.79
C THR A 216 -114.69 37.47 27.72
N VAL A 217 -113.83 38.37 27.26
CA VAL A 217 -114.15 39.80 27.07
C VAL A 217 -115.24 39.97 26.02
N GLU A 218 -115.21 39.25 24.91
CA GLU A 218 -116.27 39.25 23.89
C GLU A 218 -117.62 38.77 24.47
N GLY A 219 -117.60 37.69 25.26
CA GLY A 219 -118.79 37.20 25.98
C GLY A 219 -119.34 38.22 27.00
N LEU A 220 -118.46 38.93 27.69
CA LEU A 220 -118.84 40.03 28.59
C LEU A 220 -119.49 41.17 27.82
N VAL A 221 -118.94 41.58 26.68
CA VAL A 221 -119.54 42.62 25.80
C VAL A 221 -120.95 42.24 25.38
N ILE A 222 -121.16 41.01 24.91
CA ILE A 222 -122.50 40.50 24.53
C ILE A 222 -123.46 40.55 25.73
N SER A 223 -123.00 40.13 26.90
CA SER A 223 -123.82 40.15 28.13
C SER A 223 -124.19 41.59 28.53
N THR A 224 -123.26 42.53 28.39
CA THR A 224 -123.48 43.95 28.68
C THR A 224 -124.46 44.58 27.69
N GLN A 225 -124.41 44.19 26.41
CA GLN A 225 -125.39 44.61 25.39
C GLN A 225 -126.81 44.12 25.73
N LYS A 226 -126.97 42.84 26.12
CA LYS A 226 -128.27 42.31 26.57
C LYS A 226 -128.80 43.03 27.81
N ILE A 227 -127.93 43.37 28.78
CA ILE A 227 -128.33 44.20 29.92
C ILE A 227 -128.81 45.57 29.44
N GLY A 228 -128.11 46.19 28.49
CA GLY A 228 -128.54 47.45 27.87
C GLY A 228 -129.91 47.36 27.20
N GLU A 229 -130.19 46.27 26.48
CA GLU A 229 -131.52 46.00 25.89
C GLU A 229 -132.61 45.86 26.96
N VAL A 230 -132.33 45.14 28.06
CA VAL A 230 -133.26 45.00 29.19
C VAL A 230 -133.48 46.34 29.88
N VAL A 231 -132.43 47.13 30.11
CA VAL A 231 -132.55 48.49 30.69
C VAL A 231 -133.40 49.39 29.80
N LYS A 232 -133.24 49.30 28.48
CA LYS A 232 -134.09 50.03 27.52
C LYS A 232 -135.54 49.59 27.62
N LEU A 233 -135.82 48.30 27.64
CA LEU A 233 -137.17 47.76 27.83
C LEU A 233 -137.80 48.22 29.15
N ILE A 234 -137.03 48.23 30.24
CA ILE A 234 -137.48 48.73 31.55
C ILE A 234 -137.82 50.22 31.46
N ASN A 235 -137.00 51.02 30.77
CA ASN A 235 -137.25 52.45 30.59
C ASN A 235 -138.51 52.70 29.74
N ASP A 236 -138.68 51.95 28.64
CA ASP A 236 -139.87 52.01 27.78
C ASP A 236 -141.15 51.64 28.58
N ILE A 237 -141.09 50.60 29.43
CA ILE A 237 -142.20 50.22 30.32
C ILE A 237 -142.45 51.32 31.37
N ALA A 238 -141.41 51.89 31.96
CA ALA A 238 -141.55 52.96 32.94
C ALA A 238 -142.20 54.21 32.33
N GLU A 239 -141.82 54.58 31.10
CA GLU A 239 -142.42 55.68 30.35
C GLU A 239 -143.88 55.38 29.98
N GLN A 240 -144.19 54.14 29.56
CA GLN A 240 -145.56 53.67 29.32
C GLN A 240 -146.40 53.67 30.61
N THR A 241 -145.82 53.29 31.75
CA THR A 241 -146.46 53.30 33.07
C THR A 241 -146.73 54.72 33.54
N ASN A 242 -145.78 55.64 33.31
CA ASN A 242 -145.95 57.07 33.59
C ASN A 242 -147.04 57.70 32.70
N LEU A 243 -147.10 57.33 31.42
CA LEU A 243 -148.18 57.70 30.50
C LEU A 243 -149.54 57.11 30.89
N LEU A 244 -149.57 55.89 31.44
CA LEU A 244 -150.78 55.28 31.98
C LEU A 244 -151.26 56.00 33.23
N ALA A 245 -150.33 56.36 34.13
CA ALA A 245 -150.61 57.08 35.37
C ALA A 245 -151.01 58.55 35.14
N LEU A 246 -150.61 59.15 34.01
CA LEU A 246 -150.99 60.51 33.64
C LEU A 246 -152.33 60.58 32.88
N ASN A 247 -152.75 59.49 32.23
CA ASN A 247 -154.04 59.37 31.51
C ASN A 247 -155.16 58.75 32.37
N ALA A 248 -154.85 58.30 33.59
CA ALA A 248 -155.80 57.84 34.60
C ALA A 248 -156.09 58.98 35.60
#